data_AF-M0B6F9-F1
#
_entry.id   AF-M0B6F9-F1
#
_cell.length_a   1.000
_cell.length_b   1.000
_cell.length_c   1.000
_cell.angle_alpha   90.00
_cell.angle_beta   90.00
_cell.angle_gamma   90.00
#
_symmetry.space_group_name_H-M   'P 1'
#
loop_
_entity.id
_entity.type
_entity.pdbx_description
1 polymer ?
#
loop_
_entity_poly.entity_id
_entity_poly.type
_entity_poly.pdbx_seq_one_letter_code
_entity_poly.pdbx_strand_id
1 'polypeptide(L)'
;MSAQRRWTFATLLVLIAGTVAVAPVVPAVLATGASSPTPDAAEPTPVGSTADAGPVLAATVLADDGGSALAETTVVAELDGPTDAVELVTTDAAGAASIPVPEPGTYTVTVTAKNGATATERVDVAERGSGAEATFEVESAATGAIDALVTDDAGELLPDGTWVTVTGDDAFGPDRTGLVSADGSVSIDGVEPGTYDLRALTGNGTETETTTVTVTANETVATEFTTNSSGSDIPADRGEDVTELRFQSEAVDDDVVVYGDVEGDVVLAGNTQIGGDVLIAGDVGGDVVVRGAATVERILVGGDVRGDIALRGSGTVTDAVAVDSAETLTVRGNAAVDGSVEAADIGDVTVAGSGSIGELAVENTASRIELTGGSTVGTVTVGAELETFEARGGATVDGPVSFATAATVRLAGGATVGGDLVGDAVTQTFAVPDRLVEGDISIGDLPSGA
;
A
#
# COMPACT_ATOMS: atom_id res chain seq x y z
N MET A 1 41.45 -21.25 -6.39
CA MET A 1 41.36 -19.77 -6.44
C MET A 1 40.09 -19.39 -5.69
N SER A 2 40.13 -19.34 -4.35
CA SER A 2 40.31 -18.13 -3.51
C SER A 2 39.23 -17.09 -3.80
N ALA A 3 38.29 -16.76 -2.89
CA ALA A 3 38.57 -16.32 -1.53
C ALA A 3 37.39 -16.55 -0.55
N GLN A 4 37.73 -16.99 0.66
CA GLN A 4 36.92 -16.78 1.86
C GLN A 4 37.00 -15.30 2.27
N ARG A 5 35.88 -14.69 2.65
CA ARG A 5 35.88 -13.49 3.51
C ARG A 5 34.95 -13.69 4.69
N ARG A 6 35.59 -13.86 5.85
CA ARG A 6 35.00 -13.73 7.18
C ARG A 6 34.57 -12.28 7.38
N TRP A 7 33.40 -12.04 7.97
CA TRP A 7 33.03 -10.74 8.53
C TRP A 7 32.85 -10.87 10.05
N THR A 8 33.46 -9.92 10.75
CA THR A 8 33.61 -9.86 12.20
C THR A 8 32.49 -9.00 12.77
N PHE A 9 31.81 -9.49 13.81
CA PHE A 9 30.86 -8.71 14.61
C PHE A 9 31.58 -7.57 15.35
N ALA A 10 31.05 -6.35 15.24
CA ALA A 10 31.41 -5.23 16.10
C ALA A 10 30.14 -4.51 16.55
N THR A 11 29.81 -4.67 17.83
CA THR A 11 28.81 -3.90 18.57
C THR A 11 29.27 -2.44 18.72
N LEU A 12 28.46 -1.46 18.32
CA LEU A 12 28.66 -0.05 18.67
C LEU A 12 27.31 0.62 18.94
N LEU A 13 27.09 0.98 20.21
CA LEU A 13 25.99 1.80 20.72
C LEU A 13 26.46 3.26 20.71
N VAL A 14 25.75 4.16 20.03
CA VAL A 14 25.93 5.62 20.19
C VAL A 14 24.57 6.30 20.25
N LEU A 15 24.33 6.92 21.40
CA LEU A 15 23.21 7.79 21.76
C LEU A 15 23.51 9.21 21.24
N ILE A 16 22.61 9.86 20.49
CA ILE A 16 22.66 11.31 20.24
C ILE A 16 21.27 11.92 20.46
N ALA A 17 21.15 12.61 21.60
CA ALA A 17 20.11 13.59 21.85
C ALA A 17 20.54 14.93 21.23
N GLY A 18 19.64 15.54 20.44
CA GLY A 18 19.82 16.88 19.87
C GLY A 18 18.65 17.78 20.26
N THR A 19 18.83 18.57 21.31
CA THR A 19 17.91 19.62 21.74
C THR A 19 18.13 20.89 20.93
N VAL A 20 17.03 21.46 20.41
CA VAL A 20 16.98 22.74 19.71
C VAL A 20 17.06 23.89 20.72
N ALA A 21 18.06 24.77 20.57
CA ALA A 21 18.21 25.98 21.37
C ALA A 21 17.61 27.19 20.62
N VAL A 22 16.61 27.82 21.24
CA VAL A 22 16.12 29.15 20.85
C VAL A 22 16.75 30.19 21.80
N ALA A 23 17.31 31.23 21.20
CA ALA A 23 18.09 32.28 21.84
C ALA A 23 17.26 33.15 22.81
N PRO A 24 17.92 33.74 23.83
CA PRO A 24 17.50 35.02 24.35
C PRO A 24 18.52 36.15 24.13
N VAL A 25 17.92 37.32 24.01
CA VAL A 25 18.42 38.65 23.67
C VAL A 25 19.42 39.21 24.70
N VAL A 26 20.46 39.88 24.21
CA VAL A 26 21.40 40.71 24.99
C VAL A 26 20.75 42.07 25.31
N PRO A 27 20.98 42.62 26.52
CA PRO A 27 21.58 43.96 26.53
C PRO A 27 22.74 44.11 27.53
N ALA A 28 23.68 44.95 27.10
CA ALA A 28 24.91 45.37 27.75
C ALA A 28 24.72 46.12 29.08
N VAL A 29 25.70 46.03 30.00
CA VAL A 29 26.27 47.18 30.76
C VAL A 29 27.72 46.85 31.19
N LEU A 30 28.54 47.92 31.21
CA LEU A 30 29.98 48.03 31.38
C LEU A 30 30.59 47.65 32.75
N ALA A 31 31.83 47.14 32.63
CA ALA A 31 33.09 47.50 33.33
C ALA A 31 33.19 47.56 34.86
N THR A 32 34.19 46.82 35.37
CA THR A 32 35.37 47.20 36.20
C THR A 32 35.66 46.03 37.16
N GLY A 33 36.84 45.41 37.18
CA GLY A 33 38.10 45.98 37.64
C GLY A 33 38.40 45.47 39.06
N ALA A 34 39.60 44.89 39.25
CA ALA A 34 40.27 44.57 40.52
C ALA A 34 40.07 43.17 41.16
N SER A 35 41.13 42.37 41.01
CA SER A 35 41.97 41.84 42.11
C SER A 35 41.33 41.02 43.23
N SER A 36 41.73 39.74 43.25
CA SER A 36 41.76 38.87 44.42
C SER A 36 42.38 39.56 45.65
N PRO A 37 41.88 39.23 46.85
CA PRO A 37 42.74 38.46 47.74
C PRO A 37 41.99 37.34 48.47
N THR A 38 42.65 36.20 48.63
CA THR A 38 42.37 35.24 49.72
C THR A 38 42.71 35.95 51.05
N PRO A 39 41.92 35.77 52.13
CA PRO A 39 42.31 34.74 53.09
C PRO A 39 41.16 34.12 53.94
N ASP A 40 41.47 32.93 54.44
CA ASP A 40 41.14 32.43 55.78
C ASP A 40 39.77 31.83 56.14
N ALA A 41 39.88 30.89 57.06
CA ALA A 41 39.00 29.82 57.48
C ALA A 41 37.72 30.23 58.21
N ALA A 42 36.68 29.41 58.02
CA ALA A 42 35.76 29.00 59.08
C ALA A 42 35.06 27.69 58.66
N GLU A 43 35.23 26.64 59.45
CA GLU A 43 34.42 25.41 59.36
C GLU A 43 32.94 25.73 59.67
N PRO A 44 31.97 25.32 58.83
CA PRO A 44 30.59 25.27 59.24
C PRO A 44 30.29 23.92 59.92
N THR A 45 29.80 24.00 61.16
CA THR A 45 29.15 22.92 61.90
C THR A 45 27.99 22.31 61.09
N PRO A 46 27.78 20.97 61.09
CA PRO A 46 26.61 20.39 60.44
C PRO A 46 25.37 20.63 61.30
N VAL A 47 24.45 21.46 60.80
CA VAL A 47 23.07 21.48 61.29
C VAL A 47 22.36 20.23 60.76
N GLY A 48 22.19 19.24 61.64
CA GLY A 48 21.29 18.12 61.41
C GLY A 48 19.85 18.63 61.37
N SER A 49 19.32 18.80 60.16
CA SER A 49 17.89 18.82 59.91
C SER A 49 17.47 17.38 59.64
N THR A 50 16.94 16.67 60.64
CA THR A 50 16.10 15.50 60.34
C THR A 50 14.83 16.03 59.72
N ALA A 51 14.84 16.13 58.38
CA ALA A 51 13.65 16.31 57.59
C ALA A 51 12.65 15.23 58.01
N ASP A 52 11.55 15.68 58.60
CA ASP A 52 10.44 14.89 59.09
C ASP A 52 9.79 14.21 57.87
N ALA A 53 10.02 12.91 57.71
CA ALA A 53 9.47 12.14 56.60
C ALA A 53 7.93 12.09 56.75
N GLY A 54 7.20 12.43 55.67
CA GLY A 54 5.74 12.34 55.62
C GLY A 54 5.20 10.91 55.81
N PRO A 55 3.87 10.72 55.85
CA PRO A 55 3.30 9.37 55.89
C PRO A 55 3.70 8.55 54.66
N VAL A 56 3.81 7.23 54.83
CA VAL A 56 4.27 6.30 53.80
C VAL A 56 3.34 5.09 53.76
N LEU A 57 2.97 4.66 52.56
CA LEU A 57 2.29 3.41 52.27
C LEU A 57 3.33 2.35 51.87
N ALA A 58 3.38 1.25 52.63
CA ALA A 58 4.11 0.05 52.27
C ALA A 58 3.25 -0.79 51.31
N ALA A 59 3.62 -0.81 50.03
CA ALA A 59 2.92 -1.57 49.00
C ALA A 59 3.69 -2.86 48.69
N THR A 60 2.97 -3.94 48.40
CA THR A 60 3.52 -5.15 47.75
C THR A 60 2.82 -5.32 46.42
N VAL A 61 3.56 -5.29 45.31
CA VAL A 61 3.02 -5.40 43.95
C VAL A 61 3.34 -6.78 43.38
N LEU A 62 2.29 -7.49 42.99
CA LEU A 62 2.31 -8.87 42.50
C LEU A 62 1.76 -8.95 41.08
N ALA A 63 2.24 -9.92 40.30
CA ALA A 63 1.70 -10.26 38.98
C ALA A 63 0.45 -11.14 39.09
N ASP A 64 -0.36 -11.16 38.03
CA ASP A 64 -1.57 -11.96 37.88
C ASP A 64 -1.34 -13.46 37.60
N ASP A 65 -0.08 -13.89 37.52
CA ASP A 65 0.34 -15.28 37.25
C ASP A 65 0.20 -16.26 38.45
N GLY A 66 -0.58 -15.85 39.47
CA GLY A 66 -0.69 -16.56 40.74
C GLY A 66 0.09 -15.92 41.89
N GLY A 67 0.40 -14.62 41.78
CA GLY A 67 0.92 -13.81 42.88
C GLY A 67 2.45 -13.72 42.94
N SER A 68 3.16 -13.91 41.82
CA SER A 68 4.61 -13.70 41.78
C SER A 68 4.95 -12.24 42.04
N ALA A 69 6.02 -11.97 42.79
CA ALA A 69 6.46 -10.59 43.04
C ALA A 69 6.94 -9.90 41.75
N LEU A 70 6.42 -8.70 41.47
CA LEU A 70 6.96 -7.85 40.40
C LEU A 70 8.24 -7.18 40.89
N ALA A 71 9.35 -7.90 40.78
CA ALA A 71 10.64 -7.47 41.28
C ALA A 71 11.29 -6.35 40.45
N GLU A 72 11.98 -5.41 41.12
CA GLU A 72 12.88 -4.42 40.50
C GLU A 72 12.23 -3.63 39.36
N THR A 73 10.93 -3.34 39.48
CA THR A 73 10.11 -2.74 38.43
C THR A 73 9.61 -1.38 38.87
N THR A 74 9.73 -0.38 38.00
CA THR A 74 9.12 0.93 38.23
C THR A 74 7.62 0.85 37.96
N VAL A 75 6.83 1.28 38.94
CA VAL A 75 5.38 1.41 38.88
C VAL A 75 4.98 2.87 39.07
N VAL A 76 3.83 3.25 38.51
CA VAL A 76 3.17 4.53 38.76
C VAL A 76 2.06 4.29 39.76
N ALA A 77 2.11 4.97 40.90
CA ALA A 77 1.05 4.94 41.90
C ALA A 77 0.28 6.26 41.86
N GLU A 78 -0.98 6.19 41.44
CA GLU A 78 -1.92 7.31 41.48
C GLU A 78 -2.74 7.22 42.77
N LEU A 79 -2.69 8.25 43.60
CA LEU A 79 -3.43 8.36 44.85
C LEU A 79 -4.56 9.37 44.65
N ASP A 80 -5.81 8.91 44.69
CA ASP A 80 -7.02 9.74 44.66
C ASP A 80 -7.64 9.78 46.07
N GLY A 81 -7.69 10.97 46.68
CA GLY A 81 -8.09 11.10 48.08
C GLY A 81 -8.13 12.54 48.59
N PRO A 82 -7.77 12.77 49.87
CA PRO A 82 -7.74 14.12 50.45
C PRO A 82 -6.88 15.11 49.66
N THR A 83 -5.72 14.64 49.18
CA THR A 83 -4.84 15.35 48.26
C THR A 83 -4.35 14.38 47.20
N ASP A 84 -4.72 14.63 45.94
CA ASP A 84 -4.31 13.78 44.82
C ASP A 84 -2.80 13.85 44.59
N ALA A 85 -2.19 12.71 44.29
CA ALA A 85 -0.77 12.60 43.99
C ALA A 85 -0.47 11.49 42.99
N VAL A 86 0.65 11.62 42.29
CA VAL A 86 1.17 10.59 41.38
C VAL A 86 2.64 10.38 41.70
N GLU A 87 3.01 9.16 42.05
CA GLU A 87 4.36 8.80 42.48
C GLU A 87 4.94 7.71 41.58
N LEU A 88 6.22 7.84 41.21
CA LEU A 88 6.96 6.78 40.54
C LEU A 88 7.84 6.07 41.55
N VAL A 89 7.59 4.78 41.78
CA VAL A 89 8.31 3.98 42.77
C VAL A 89 8.83 2.72 42.12
N THR A 90 10.04 2.29 42.51
CA THR A 90 10.61 1.01 42.06
C THR A 90 10.42 -0.01 43.17
N THR A 91 9.85 -1.17 42.82
CA THR A 91 9.72 -2.32 43.72
C THR A 91 11.08 -2.99 43.96
N ASP A 92 11.27 -3.61 45.12
CA ASP A 92 12.45 -4.44 45.39
C ASP A 92 12.29 -5.88 44.87
N ALA A 93 13.28 -6.74 45.12
CA ALA A 93 13.26 -8.15 44.74
C ALA A 93 12.07 -8.97 45.29
N ALA A 94 11.38 -8.49 46.33
CA ALA A 94 10.18 -9.10 46.89
C ALA A 94 8.88 -8.42 46.41
N GLY A 95 8.96 -7.48 45.48
CA GLY A 95 7.81 -6.71 44.99
C GLY A 95 7.39 -5.59 45.94
N ALA A 96 8.15 -5.32 47.00
CA ALA A 96 7.81 -4.31 47.99
C ALA A 96 8.23 -2.91 47.54
N ALA A 97 7.38 -1.91 47.78
CA ALA A 97 7.58 -0.52 47.44
C ALA A 97 7.13 0.40 48.58
N SER A 98 7.79 1.55 48.70
CA SER A 98 7.48 2.57 49.71
C SER A 98 6.93 3.81 49.00
N ILE A 99 5.62 4.00 49.03
CA ILE A 99 4.92 5.10 48.34
C ILE A 99 4.76 6.26 49.33
N PRO A 100 5.38 7.44 49.08
CA PRO A 100 5.16 8.61 49.91
C PRO A 100 3.72 9.11 49.73
N VAL A 101 3.09 9.50 50.85
CA VAL A 101 1.71 10.01 50.85
C VAL A 101 1.72 11.46 51.33
N PRO A 102 1.02 12.40 50.67
CA PRO A 102 1.07 13.82 51.03
C PRO A 102 0.49 14.12 52.42
N GLU A 103 -0.62 13.47 52.76
CA GLU A 103 -1.31 13.65 54.04
C GLU A 103 -2.04 12.37 54.48
N PRO A 104 -2.29 12.19 55.79
CA PRO A 104 -3.09 11.07 56.28
C PRO A 104 -4.55 11.14 55.80
N GLY A 105 -5.12 9.99 55.45
CA GLY A 105 -6.52 9.85 55.08
C GLY A 105 -6.77 8.61 54.24
N THR A 106 -7.99 8.47 53.72
CA THR A 106 -8.38 7.34 52.88
C THR A 106 -8.12 7.66 51.41
N TYR A 107 -7.35 6.82 50.74
CA TYR A 107 -7.03 6.93 49.32
C TYR A 107 -7.61 5.76 48.53
N THR A 108 -8.04 6.02 47.30
CA THR A 108 -8.11 5.01 46.24
C THR A 108 -6.77 5.05 45.52
N VAL A 109 -5.99 3.98 45.63
CA VAL A 109 -4.65 3.90 45.04
C VAL A 109 -4.71 3.01 43.81
N THR A 110 -4.31 3.53 42.66
CA THR A 110 -4.15 2.77 41.42
C THR A 110 -2.67 2.60 41.12
N VAL A 111 -2.19 1.36 41.09
CA VAL A 111 -0.82 1.02 40.72
C VAL A 111 -0.81 0.53 39.28
N THR A 112 -0.02 1.18 38.43
CA THR A 112 0.22 0.80 37.03
C THR A 112 1.65 0.33 36.87
N ALA A 113 1.84 -0.93 36.47
CA ALA A 113 3.14 -1.48 36.17
C ALA A 113 3.62 -1.08 34.77
N LYS A 114 4.92 -1.25 34.49
CA LYS A 114 5.54 -0.85 33.22
C LYS A 114 4.91 -1.50 31.98
N ASN A 115 4.34 -2.70 32.13
CA ASN A 115 3.64 -3.42 31.07
C ASN A 115 2.17 -2.97 30.88
N GLY A 116 1.73 -1.92 31.60
CA GLY A 116 0.36 -1.42 31.54
C GLY A 116 -0.63 -2.18 32.43
N ALA A 117 -0.19 -3.22 33.15
CA ALA A 117 -1.04 -3.92 34.11
C ALA A 117 -1.42 -2.98 35.27
N THR A 118 -2.68 -3.03 35.71
CA THR A 118 -3.19 -2.12 36.75
C THR A 118 -3.84 -2.86 37.90
N ALA A 119 -3.74 -2.31 39.10
CA ALA A 119 -4.50 -2.73 40.28
C ALA A 119 -5.01 -1.50 41.02
N THR A 120 -6.22 -1.56 41.56
CA THR A 120 -6.79 -0.48 42.37
C THR A 120 -7.24 -1.01 43.71
N GLU A 121 -6.79 -0.38 44.80
CA GLU A 121 -7.16 -0.74 46.17
C GLU A 121 -7.51 0.51 46.99
N ARG A 122 -8.43 0.37 47.95
CA ARG A 122 -8.77 1.46 48.87
C ARG A 122 -7.98 1.31 50.18
N VAL A 123 -7.15 2.30 50.49
CA VAL A 123 -6.21 2.23 51.62
C VAL A 123 -6.43 3.38 52.60
N ASP A 124 -6.53 3.05 53.89
CA ASP A 124 -6.57 4.03 54.97
C ASP A 124 -5.15 4.31 55.50
N VAL A 125 -4.62 5.50 55.22
CA VAL A 125 -3.29 5.93 55.66
C VAL A 125 -3.42 6.75 56.94
N ALA A 126 -2.95 6.20 58.06
CA ALA A 126 -3.02 6.87 59.36
C ALA A 126 -1.87 7.88 59.58
N GLU A 127 -1.99 8.70 60.63
CA GLU A 127 -0.95 9.68 60.98
C GLU A 127 0.39 9.01 61.34
N ARG A 128 1.49 9.77 61.18
CA ARG A 128 2.91 9.40 61.40
C ARG A 128 3.16 8.09 62.18
N GLY A 129 3.91 7.19 61.58
CA GLY A 129 4.57 6.06 62.28
C GLY A 129 3.79 4.75 62.33
N SER A 130 2.55 4.70 61.85
CA SER A 130 1.89 3.46 61.43
C SER A 130 1.92 3.37 59.90
N GLY A 131 2.77 2.50 59.36
CA GLY A 131 2.75 2.23 57.91
C GLY A 131 1.42 1.57 57.57
N ALA A 132 0.67 2.15 56.64
CA ALA A 132 -0.39 1.41 55.98
C ALA A 132 0.26 0.35 55.09
N GLU A 133 -0.31 -0.84 55.05
CA GLU A 133 0.15 -1.94 54.20
C GLU A 133 -0.95 -2.24 53.19
N ALA A 134 -0.59 -2.39 51.91
CA ALA A 134 -1.50 -2.80 50.86
C ALA A 134 -0.80 -3.76 49.88
N THR A 135 -1.57 -4.69 49.33
CA THR A 135 -1.11 -5.61 48.30
C THR A 135 -1.89 -5.33 47.02
N PHE A 136 -1.17 -5.19 45.91
CA PHE A 136 -1.69 -4.88 44.59
C PHE A 136 -1.35 -6.04 43.66
N GLU A 137 -2.33 -6.86 43.30
CA GLU A 137 -2.20 -7.86 42.23
C GLU A 137 -2.55 -7.16 40.92
N VAL A 138 -1.55 -6.80 40.12
CA VAL A 138 -1.78 -6.11 38.86
C VAL A 138 -2.26 -7.10 37.81
N GLU A 139 -3.44 -6.82 37.25
CA GLU A 139 -4.01 -7.61 36.17
C GLU A 139 -3.47 -7.06 34.85
N SER A 140 -2.76 -7.89 34.09
CA SER A 140 -2.44 -7.55 32.71
C SER A 140 -3.73 -7.54 31.90
N ALA A 141 -3.86 -6.57 31.00
CA ALA A 141 -4.93 -6.61 30.01
C ALA A 141 -4.77 -7.92 29.21
N ALA A 142 -5.78 -8.78 29.29
CA ALA A 142 -5.73 -10.07 28.61
C ALA A 142 -5.72 -9.82 27.10
N THR A 143 -4.71 -10.33 26.40
CA THR A 143 -4.55 -10.18 24.95
C THR A 143 -4.70 -11.55 24.27
N GLY A 144 -5.05 -11.56 22.98
CA GLY A 144 -5.00 -12.74 22.13
C GLY A 144 -3.88 -12.65 21.10
N ALA A 145 -3.84 -13.65 20.23
CA ALA A 145 -2.92 -13.72 19.09
C ALA A 145 -3.68 -14.07 17.80
N ILE A 146 -3.10 -13.70 16.66
CA ILE A 146 -3.61 -14.05 15.33
C ILE A 146 -2.52 -14.81 14.58
N ASP A 147 -2.83 -16.02 14.13
CA ASP A 147 -2.02 -16.75 13.16
C ASP A 147 -2.67 -16.57 11.78
N ALA A 148 -2.06 -15.71 10.96
CA ALA A 148 -2.53 -15.36 9.63
C ALA A 148 -1.82 -16.18 8.56
N LEU A 149 -2.52 -17.11 7.92
CA LEU A 149 -2.02 -17.80 6.72
C LEU A 149 -2.19 -16.86 5.53
N VAL A 150 -1.10 -16.47 4.88
CA VAL A 150 -1.15 -15.56 3.72
C VAL A 150 -0.77 -16.33 2.45
N THR A 151 -1.68 -16.34 1.48
CA THR A 151 -1.53 -17.03 0.18
C THR A 151 -1.53 -16.02 -0.97
N ASP A 152 -0.90 -16.38 -2.08
CA ASP A 152 -1.04 -15.65 -3.33
C ASP A 152 -2.44 -15.84 -3.97
N ASP A 153 -2.73 -15.14 -5.06
CA ASP A 153 -4.01 -15.25 -5.79
C ASP A 153 -4.24 -16.61 -6.43
N ALA A 154 -3.18 -17.39 -6.67
CA ALA A 154 -3.27 -18.78 -7.10
C ALA A 154 -3.54 -19.74 -5.92
N GLY A 155 -3.56 -19.24 -4.68
CA GLY A 155 -3.75 -20.01 -3.45
C GLY A 155 -2.48 -20.74 -2.98
N GLU A 156 -1.31 -20.37 -3.49
CA GLU A 156 -0.01 -20.91 -3.08
C GLU A 156 0.56 -20.13 -1.90
N LEU A 157 1.38 -20.80 -1.07
CA LEU A 157 1.98 -20.18 0.11
C LEU A 157 3.05 -19.16 -0.28
N LEU A 158 3.06 -18.02 0.42
CA LEU A 158 4.15 -17.06 0.27
C LEU A 158 5.51 -17.66 0.73
N PRO A 159 6.64 -17.26 0.13
CA PRO A 159 7.96 -17.75 0.52
C PRO A 159 8.31 -17.43 1.99
N ASP A 160 9.00 -18.36 2.65
CA ASP A 160 9.57 -18.17 3.99
C ASP A 160 10.45 -16.91 4.05
N GLY A 161 10.23 -16.07 5.06
CA GLY A 161 10.91 -14.79 5.24
C GLY A 161 10.32 -13.61 4.45
N THR A 162 9.14 -13.76 3.83
CA THR A 162 8.43 -12.65 3.20
C THR A 162 7.90 -11.69 4.27
N TRP A 163 8.05 -10.38 4.09
CA TRP A 163 7.47 -9.37 4.98
C TRP A 163 5.99 -9.20 4.70
N VAL A 164 5.18 -9.18 5.75
CA VAL A 164 3.74 -8.88 5.69
C VAL A 164 3.41 -7.83 6.76
N THR A 165 2.67 -6.81 6.35
CA THR A 165 2.06 -5.82 7.24
C THR A 165 0.57 -6.13 7.36
N VAL A 166 0.08 -6.34 8.57
CA VAL A 166 -1.36 -6.46 8.85
C VAL A 166 -1.86 -5.14 9.41
N THR A 167 -2.86 -4.60 8.73
CA THR A 167 -3.54 -3.36 9.06
C THR A 167 -4.98 -3.70 9.41
N GLY A 168 -5.52 -3.03 10.43
CA GLY A 168 -6.91 -3.16 10.84
C GLY A 168 -7.64 -1.83 10.82
N ASP A 169 -8.86 -1.84 11.36
CA ASP A 169 -9.61 -0.63 11.68
C ASP A 169 -8.98 0.14 12.85
N ASP A 170 -9.53 1.32 13.17
CA ASP A 170 -9.02 2.17 14.27
C ASP A 170 -8.96 1.42 15.63
N ALA A 171 -9.79 0.38 15.81
CA ALA A 171 -9.83 -0.44 17.02
C ALA A 171 -8.64 -1.42 17.12
N PHE A 172 -8.08 -1.86 16.00
CA PHE A 172 -6.91 -2.75 15.97
C PHE A 172 -5.63 -2.04 16.43
N GLY A 173 -5.59 -0.72 16.27
CA GLY A 173 -4.45 0.12 16.64
C GLY A 173 -3.40 0.21 15.52
N PRO A 174 -2.11 0.36 15.86
CA PRO A 174 -1.07 0.55 14.85
C PRO A 174 -0.84 -0.71 14.01
N ASP A 175 -0.42 -0.51 12.76
CA ASP A 175 -0.02 -1.58 11.85
C ASP A 175 1.01 -2.51 12.49
N ARG A 176 0.88 -3.81 12.22
CA ARG A 176 1.75 -4.84 12.77
C ARG A 176 2.46 -5.56 11.64
N THR A 177 3.76 -5.76 11.79
CA THR A 177 4.58 -6.42 10.78
C THR A 177 5.11 -7.75 11.28
N GLY A 178 5.14 -8.74 10.40
CA GLY A 178 5.69 -10.06 10.68
C GLY A 178 6.35 -10.67 9.44
N LEU A 179 7.19 -11.67 9.70
CA LEU A 179 7.79 -12.48 8.66
C LEU A 179 6.97 -13.75 8.48
N VAL A 180 6.70 -14.11 7.23
CA VAL A 180 6.08 -15.37 6.86
C VAL A 180 7.01 -16.51 7.28
N SER A 181 6.47 -17.48 8.00
CA SER A 181 7.16 -18.71 8.39
C SER A 181 7.11 -19.76 7.28
N ALA A 182 7.86 -20.85 7.43
CA ALA A 182 7.91 -21.94 6.44
C ALA A 182 6.57 -22.64 6.17
N ASP A 183 5.56 -22.44 7.00
CA ASP A 183 4.19 -22.92 6.81
C ASP A 183 3.25 -21.89 6.16
N GLY A 184 3.78 -20.74 5.73
CA GLY A 184 3.02 -19.65 5.12
C GLY A 184 2.30 -18.74 6.13
N SER A 185 2.48 -18.96 7.43
CA SER A 185 1.79 -18.19 8.46
C SER A 185 2.62 -17.01 8.99
N VAL A 186 1.92 -15.96 9.43
CA VAL A 186 2.46 -14.81 10.15
C VAL A 186 1.75 -14.73 11.50
N SER A 187 2.50 -14.77 12.59
CA SER A 187 1.95 -14.69 13.94
C SER A 187 2.00 -13.27 14.49
N ILE A 188 0.88 -12.80 15.04
CA ILE A 188 0.69 -11.48 15.61
C ILE A 188 0.20 -11.63 17.05
N ASP A 189 1.10 -11.38 18.00
CA ASP A 189 0.81 -11.48 19.43
C ASP A 189 0.35 -10.15 20.04
N GLY A 190 -0.36 -10.21 21.17
CA GLY A 190 -0.68 -9.03 21.97
C GLY A 190 -1.80 -8.18 21.34
N VAL A 191 -2.74 -8.81 20.66
CA VAL A 191 -3.93 -8.14 20.10
C VAL A 191 -4.96 -8.03 21.20
N GLU A 192 -5.58 -6.87 21.39
CA GLU A 192 -6.66 -6.75 22.37
C GLU A 192 -7.85 -7.65 21.95
N PRO A 193 -8.69 -8.11 22.90
CA PRO A 193 -9.87 -8.89 22.55
C PRO A 193 -10.91 -8.00 21.85
N GLY A 194 -11.38 -8.43 20.68
CA GLY A 194 -12.25 -7.61 19.85
C GLY A 194 -12.57 -8.27 18.52
N THR A 195 -13.41 -7.62 17.73
CA THR A 195 -13.64 -7.96 16.34
C THR A 195 -13.04 -6.86 15.48
N TYR A 196 -12.22 -7.26 14.51
CA TYR A 196 -11.41 -6.38 13.68
C TYR A 196 -11.63 -6.70 12.21
N ASP A 197 -11.67 -5.67 11.38
CA ASP A 197 -11.64 -5.81 9.94
C ASP A 197 -10.18 -5.65 9.48
N LEU A 198 -9.56 -6.76 9.09
CA LEU A 198 -8.11 -6.85 8.83
C LEU A 198 -7.82 -7.02 7.34
N ARG A 199 -6.70 -6.46 6.90
CA ARG A 199 -6.08 -6.70 5.60
C ARG A 199 -4.59 -6.95 5.78
N ALA A 200 -4.00 -7.73 4.89
CA ALA A 200 -2.56 -7.93 4.84
C ALA A 200 -1.98 -7.31 3.56
N LEU A 201 -0.83 -6.68 3.71
CA LEU A 201 -0.01 -6.06 2.67
C LEU A 201 1.34 -6.77 2.63
N THR A 202 1.66 -7.41 1.52
CA THR A 202 2.95 -8.07 1.32
C THR A 202 4.06 -7.06 1.00
N GLY A 203 5.32 -7.46 1.20
CA GLY A 203 6.48 -6.59 0.98
C GLY A 203 6.67 -6.09 -0.47
N ASN A 204 6.00 -6.70 -1.44
CA ASN A 204 5.93 -6.28 -2.85
C ASN A 204 4.74 -5.34 -3.14
N GLY A 205 3.90 -5.00 -2.16
CA GLY A 205 2.83 -4.03 -2.32
C GLY A 205 1.43 -4.60 -2.58
N THR A 206 1.27 -5.93 -2.65
CA THR A 206 -0.04 -6.57 -2.89
C THR A 206 -0.88 -6.58 -1.62
N GLU A 207 -2.13 -6.11 -1.72
CA GLU A 207 -3.09 -6.11 -0.60
C GLU A 207 -4.09 -7.29 -0.71
N THR A 208 -4.61 -7.71 0.43
CA THR A 208 -5.72 -8.68 0.50
C THR A 208 -7.04 -7.98 0.68
N GLU A 209 -8.14 -8.67 0.38
CA GLU A 209 -9.47 -8.24 0.80
C GLU A 209 -9.55 -8.12 2.33
N THR A 210 -10.49 -7.29 2.76
CA THR A 210 -10.80 -7.13 4.18
C THR A 210 -11.47 -8.40 4.72
N THR A 211 -10.90 -8.96 5.78
CA THR A 211 -11.42 -10.13 6.48
C THR A 211 -11.73 -9.78 7.92
N THR A 212 -12.97 -10.04 8.35
CA THR A 212 -13.38 -9.82 9.73
C THR A 212 -12.89 -10.97 10.62
N VAL A 213 -12.04 -10.64 11.60
CA VAL A 213 -11.43 -11.57 12.56
C VAL A 213 -11.87 -11.22 13.98
N THR A 214 -12.27 -12.22 14.76
CA THR A 214 -12.59 -12.03 16.19
C THR A 214 -11.51 -12.65 17.07
N VAL A 215 -10.86 -11.83 17.87
CA VAL A 215 -9.83 -12.22 18.84
C VAL A 215 -10.44 -12.35 20.23
N THR A 216 -10.30 -13.52 20.83
CA THR A 216 -10.67 -13.76 22.24
C THR A 216 -9.43 -13.62 23.13
N ALA A 217 -9.65 -13.16 24.36
CA ALA A 217 -8.59 -13.07 25.36
C ALA A 217 -7.91 -14.42 25.63
N ASN A 218 -6.58 -14.45 25.59
CA ASN A 218 -5.73 -15.63 25.81
C ASN A 218 -5.92 -16.77 24.80
N GLU A 219 -6.48 -16.48 23.61
CA GLU A 219 -6.62 -17.44 22.52
C GLU A 219 -5.83 -16.97 21.28
N THR A 220 -5.37 -17.95 20.50
CA THR A 220 -4.83 -17.71 19.15
C THR A 220 -5.92 -18.03 18.14
N VAL A 221 -6.29 -17.06 17.31
CA VAL A 221 -7.22 -17.25 16.20
C VAL A 221 -6.44 -17.50 14.91
N ALA A 222 -6.81 -18.55 14.18
CA ALA A 222 -6.29 -18.79 12.84
C ALA A 222 -7.19 -18.09 11.82
N THR A 223 -6.60 -17.34 10.90
CA THR A 223 -7.29 -16.68 9.79
C THR A 223 -6.51 -16.88 8.50
N GLU A 224 -7.21 -16.85 7.37
CA GLU A 224 -6.59 -16.95 6.05
C GLU A 224 -6.80 -15.63 5.31
N PHE A 225 -5.73 -15.14 4.70
CA PHE A 225 -5.75 -14.04 3.76
C PHE A 225 -5.23 -14.55 2.41
N THR A 226 -5.94 -14.20 1.34
CA THR A 226 -5.51 -14.44 -0.03
C THR A 226 -5.25 -13.09 -0.64
N THR A 227 -4.03 -12.85 -1.12
CA THR A 227 -3.72 -11.60 -1.81
C THR A 227 -4.61 -11.54 -3.04
N ASN A 228 -5.31 -10.43 -3.21
CA ASN A 228 -6.15 -10.28 -4.37
C ASN A 228 -5.28 -9.70 -5.47
N SER A 229 -4.90 -10.53 -6.45
CA SER A 229 -4.56 -10.04 -7.79
C SER A 229 -5.83 -9.71 -8.58
N SER A 230 -6.98 -9.53 -7.90
CA SER A 230 -8.28 -9.47 -8.55
C SER A 230 -8.43 -8.22 -9.39
N GLY A 231 -8.27 -8.36 -10.70
CA GLY A 231 -9.14 -7.75 -11.72
C GLY A 231 -9.18 -6.22 -11.80
N SER A 232 -8.39 -5.51 -11.01
CA SER A 232 -7.88 -4.19 -11.31
C SER A 232 -6.46 -4.22 -10.81
N ASP A 233 -5.54 -4.66 -11.66
CA ASP A 233 -4.10 -4.48 -11.43
C ASP A 233 -3.75 -3.00 -11.24
N ILE A 234 -4.70 -2.10 -11.51
CA ILE A 234 -4.61 -0.68 -11.24
C ILE A 234 -4.80 -0.43 -9.73
N PRO A 235 -3.81 0.19 -9.05
CA PRO A 235 -3.95 0.52 -7.63
C PRO A 235 -5.05 1.57 -7.41
N ALA A 236 -5.62 1.60 -6.20
CA ALA A 236 -6.53 2.68 -5.82
C ALA A 236 -5.83 4.05 -5.86
N ASP A 237 -6.52 5.07 -6.37
CA ASP A 237 -6.05 6.46 -6.35
C ASP A 237 -5.88 6.95 -4.91
N ARG A 238 -4.64 7.30 -4.54
CA ARG A 238 -4.21 7.87 -3.25
C ARG A 238 -3.90 9.36 -3.37
N GLY A 239 -4.08 9.98 -4.54
CA GLY A 239 -4.06 11.42 -4.77
C GLY A 239 -2.67 12.05 -4.92
N GLU A 240 -1.63 11.27 -5.21
CA GLU A 240 -0.32 11.81 -5.56
C GLU A 240 -0.16 11.87 -7.09
N ASP A 241 -0.50 13.02 -7.66
CA ASP A 241 -0.40 13.25 -9.10
C ASP A 241 1.05 13.41 -9.57
N VAL A 242 1.33 12.94 -10.78
CA VAL A 242 2.63 13.04 -11.44
C VAL A 242 2.51 13.95 -12.67
N THR A 243 3.42 14.90 -12.84
CA THR A 243 3.33 15.84 -13.98
C THR A 243 3.62 15.18 -15.34
N GLU A 244 4.61 14.29 -15.42
CA GLU A 244 4.99 13.56 -16.65
C GLU A 244 5.76 12.31 -16.25
N LEU A 245 5.48 11.18 -16.90
CA LEU A 245 6.21 9.93 -16.71
C LEU A 245 7.04 9.63 -17.95
N ARG A 246 8.37 9.61 -17.83
CA ARG A 246 9.24 9.44 -19.01
C ARG A 246 10.43 8.55 -18.74
N PHE A 247 10.48 7.44 -19.47
CA PHE A 247 11.59 6.50 -19.48
C PHE A 247 12.31 6.53 -20.83
N GLN A 248 13.64 6.57 -20.80
CA GLN A 248 14.44 6.62 -22.04
C GLN A 248 15.66 5.70 -22.00
N SER A 249 15.56 4.56 -22.68
CA SER A 249 16.60 3.52 -22.73
C SER A 249 16.99 3.01 -21.33
N GLU A 250 15.99 2.81 -20.49
CA GLU A 250 16.12 2.32 -19.11
C GLU A 250 15.62 0.89 -19.00
N ALA A 251 16.13 0.15 -18.01
CA ALA A 251 15.61 -1.17 -17.67
C ALA A 251 15.01 -1.07 -16.26
N VAL A 252 13.73 -1.39 -16.13
CA VAL A 252 13.01 -1.52 -14.87
C VAL A 252 12.62 -2.99 -14.77
N ASP A 253 13.08 -3.68 -13.73
CA ASP A 253 12.87 -5.13 -13.59
C ASP A 253 11.47 -5.48 -13.03
N ASP A 254 10.69 -4.48 -12.63
CA ASP A 254 9.44 -4.58 -11.86
C ASP A 254 8.40 -3.57 -12.40
N ASP A 255 7.25 -3.46 -11.75
CA ASP A 255 6.16 -2.57 -12.13
C ASP A 255 6.50 -1.08 -11.94
N VAL A 256 5.90 -0.23 -12.77
CA VAL A 256 5.86 1.22 -12.63
C VAL A 256 4.46 1.62 -12.22
N VAL A 257 4.32 2.02 -10.96
CA VAL A 257 3.01 2.31 -10.35
C VAL A 257 2.86 3.80 -10.05
N VAL A 258 1.79 4.41 -10.57
CA VAL A 258 1.35 5.77 -10.26
C VAL A 258 0.01 5.68 -9.52
N TYR A 259 0.01 6.11 -8.25
CA TYR A 259 -1.17 6.06 -7.38
C TYR A 259 -2.12 7.28 -7.55
N GLY A 260 -2.06 8.00 -8.68
CA GLY A 260 -2.85 9.21 -8.92
C GLY A 260 -2.93 9.53 -10.41
N ASP A 261 -3.24 10.78 -10.74
CA ASP A 261 -3.31 11.23 -12.14
C ASP A 261 -1.90 11.45 -12.72
N VAL A 262 -1.77 11.33 -14.04
CA VAL A 262 -0.63 11.87 -14.80
C VAL A 262 -1.09 13.12 -15.53
N GLU A 263 -0.64 14.31 -15.13
CA GLU A 263 -1.11 15.58 -15.74
C GLU A 263 -0.71 15.71 -17.22
N GLY A 264 0.40 15.09 -17.62
CA GLY A 264 1.01 15.16 -18.94
C GLY A 264 1.13 13.81 -19.62
N ASP A 265 2.26 13.58 -20.28
CA ASP A 265 2.47 12.39 -21.11
C ASP A 265 3.09 11.23 -20.31
N VAL A 266 2.78 10.01 -20.73
CA VAL A 266 3.47 8.77 -20.37
C VAL A 266 4.29 8.31 -21.56
N VAL A 267 5.62 8.37 -21.47
CA VAL A 267 6.51 8.11 -22.61
C VAL A 267 7.54 7.03 -22.30
N LEU A 268 7.42 5.90 -22.99
CA LEU A 268 8.45 4.85 -23.07
C LEU A 268 9.20 4.98 -24.40
N ALA A 269 10.49 5.32 -24.34
CA ALA A 269 11.26 5.64 -25.54
C ALA A 269 12.63 4.96 -25.62
N GLY A 270 13.12 4.76 -26.84
CA GLY A 270 14.48 4.24 -27.05
C GLY A 270 14.51 2.72 -26.93
N ASN A 271 15.36 2.18 -26.07
CA ASN A 271 15.44 0.74 -25.78
C ASN A 271 14.92 0.43 -24.36
N THR A 272 13.88 1.13 -23.92
CA THR A 272 13.33 0.96 -22.57
C THR A 272 12.75 -0.45 -22.41
N GLN A 273 13.06 -1.13 -21.32
CA GLN A 273 12.48 -2.43 -20.97
C GLN A 273 11.86 -2.31 -19.59
N ILE A 274 10.55 -2.42 -19.51
CA ILE A 274 9.83 -2.59 -18.24
C ILE A 274 9.47 -4.07 -18.18
N GLY A 275 10.00 -4.75 -17.16
CA GLY A 275 9.86 -6.19 -16.95
C GLY A 275 8.49 -6.59 -16.41
N GLY A 276 7.74 -5.64 -15.87
CA GLY A 276 6.34 -5.78 -15.48
C GLY A 276 5.46 -4.70 -16.12
N ASP A 277 4.52 -4.18 -15.35
CA ASP A 277 3.42 -3.34 -15.82
C ASP A 277 3.68 -1.85 -15.66
N VAL A 278 2.95 -1.04 -16.42
CA VAL A 278 2.75 0.39 -16.14
C VAL A 278 1.32 0.56 -15.66
N LEU A 279 1.16 0.85 -14.37
CA LEU A 279 -0.12 0.94 -13.67
C LEU A 279 -0.39 2.39 -13.26
N ILE A 280 -1.47 2.98 -13.73
CA ILE A 280 -1.87 4.36 -13.42
C ILE A 280 -3.28 4.33 -12.82
N ALA A 281 -3.40 4.73 -11.57
CA ALA A 281 -4.66 4.74 -10.81
C ALA A 281 -5.73 5.66 -11.42
N GLY A 282 -5.31 6.85 -11.86
CA GLY A 282 -6.19 7.92 -12.30
C GLY A 282 -6.15 8.16 -13.81
N ASP A 283 -6.42 9.41 -14.18
CA ASP A 283 -6.44 9.86 -15.58
C ASP A 283 -5.02 10.13 -16.11
N VAL A 284 -4.85 10.03 -17.44
CA VAL A 284 -3.71 10.59 -18.15
C VAL A 284 -4.16 11.83 -18.93
N GLY A 285 -3.64 12.99 -18.56
CA GLY A 285 -3.97 14.28 -19.17
C GLY A 285 -3.38 14.49 -20.56
N GLY A 286 -2.30 13.77 -20.90
CA GLY A 286 -1.61 13.83 -22.19
C GLY A 286 -1.66 12.51 -22.97
N ASP A 287 -0.57 12.21 -23.67
CA ASP A 287 -0.45 11.02 -24.53
C ASP A 287 0.20 9.84 -23.79
N VAL A 288 -0.20 8.61 -24.13
CA VAL A 288 0.52 7.37 -23.77
C VAL A 288 1.30 6.88 -24.97
N VAL A 289 2.63 7.01 -24.94
CA VAL A 289 3.50 6.79 -26.11
C VAL A 289 4.55 5.71 -25.84
N VAL A 290 4.47 4.61 -26.58
CA VAL A 290 5.53 3.59 -26.65
C VAL A 290 6.25 3.71 -27.99
N ARG A 291 7.54 4.05 -27.97
CA ARG A 291 8.31 4.29 -29.21
C ARG A 291 9.74 3.77 -29.17
N GLY A 292 10.26 3.49 -30.35
CA GLY A 292 11.59 2.91 -30.49
C GLY A 292 11.50 1.40 -30.38
N ALA A 293 12.46 0.77 -29.69
CA ALA A 293 12.44 -0.66 -29.35
C ALA A 293 12.06 -0.86 -27.87
N ALA A 294 11.12 -0.05 -27.38
CA ALA A 294 10.65 -0.13 -26.01
C ALA A 294 9.72 -1.34 -25.81
N THR A 295 9.84 -2.05 -24.70
CA THR A 295 9.00 -3.20 -24.34
C THR A 295 8.44 -3.03 -22.93
N VAL A 296 7.18 -3.37 -22.76
CA VAL A 296 6.45 -3.38 -21.48
C VAL A 296 5.46 -4.55 -21.49
N GLU A 297 5.14 -5.11 -20.31
CA GLU A 297 4.18 -6.22 -20.21
C GLU A 297 2.75 -5.73 -20.46
N ARG A 298 2.23 -4.90 -19.55
CA ARG A 298 0.93 -4.22 -19.70
C ARG A 298 1.00 -2.72 -19.48
N ILE A 299 0.03 -2.01 -20.05
CA ILE A 299 -0.24 -0.61 -19.72
C ILE A 299 -1.70 -0.51 -19.29
N LEU A 300 -1.93 -0.19 -18.02
CA LEU A 300 -3.26 -0.14 -17.43
C LEU A 300 -3.49 1.25 -16.83
N VAL A 301 -4.52 1.93 -17.32
CA VAL A 301 -4.95 3.25 -16.84
C VAL A 301 -6.37 3.11 -16.30
N GLY A 302 -6.56 3.41 -15.02
CA GLY A 302 -7.86 3.29 -14.35
C GLY A 302 -8.86 4.37 -14.68
N GLY A 303 -8.43 5.43 -15.38
CA GLY A 303 -9.29 6.48 -15.88
C GLY A 303 -9.11 6.75 -17.37
N ASP A 304 -9.43 7.98 -17.76
CA ASP A 304 -9.40 8.41 -19.16
C ASP A 304 -7.98 8.81 -19.60
N VAL A 305 -7.63 8.45 -20.84
CA VAL A 305 -6.50 9.06 -21.56
C VAL A 305 -7.04 10.20 -22.42
N ARG A 306 -6.84 11.44 -21.97
CA ARG A 306 -7.31 12.64 -22.68
C ARG A 306 -6.61 12.88 -24.01
N GLY A 307 -5.43 12.28 -24.23
CA GLY A 307 -4.67 12.37 -25.47
C GLY A 307 -4.71 11.08 -26.32
N ASP A 308 -3.62 10.85 -27.03
CA ASP A 308 -3.45 9.69 -27.91
C ASP A 308 -2.73 8.54 -27.20
N ILE A 309 -3.15 7.31 -27.48
CA ILE A 309 -2.33 6.11 -27.27
C ILE A 309 -1.56 5.82 -28.56
N ALA A 310 -0.24 5.90 -28.52
CA ALA A 310 0.59 5.78 -29.72
C ALA A 310 1.76 4.79 -29.56
N LEU A 311 1.65 3.66 -30.25
CA LEU A 311 2.73 2.69 -30.42
C LEU A 311 3.42 2.90 -31.77
N ARG A 312 4.71 3.24 -31.75
CA ARG A 312 5.46 3.61 -32.96
C ARG A 312 6.83 2.94 -33.06
N GLY A 313 7.24 2.62 -34.27
CA GLY A 313 8.57 2.07 -34.53
C GLY A 313 8.56 0.56 -34.34
N SER A 314 9.17 0.06 -33.27
CA SER A 314 9.18 -1.35 -32.87
C SER A 314 8.86 -1.50 -31.38
N GLY A 315 8.00 -0.61 -30.88
CA GLY A 315 7.54 -0.66 -29.49
C GLY A 315 6.55 -1.80 -29.33
N THR A 316 6.66 -2.55 -28.23
CA THR A 316 5.83 -3.73 -28.00
C THR A 316 5.21 -3.67 -26.60
N VAL A 317 3.91 -3.91 -26.53
CA VAL A 317 3.20 -4.29 -25.31
C VAL A 317 2.90 -5.77 -25.43
N THR A 318 3.43 -6.61 -24.54
CA THR A 318 3.40 -8.07 -24.75
C THR A 318 2.09 -8.72 -24.33
N ASP A 319 1.33 -8.06 -23.45
CA ASP A 319 0.02 -8.54 -23.01
C ASP A 319 -1.06 -7.51 -23.33
N ALA A 320 -1.37 -6.57 -22.45
CA ALA A 320 -2.56 -5.72 -22.60
C ALA A 320 -2.31 -4.20 -22.57
N VAL A 321 -3.14 -3.45 -23.29
CA VAL A 321 -3.36 -2.02 -23.07
C VAL A 321 -4.82 -1.83 -22.67
N ALA A 322 -5.09 -1.42 -21.43
CA ALA A 322 -6.44 -1.19 -20.93
C ALA A 322 -6.60 0.26 -20.44
N VAL A 323 -7.67 0.91 -20.87
CA VAL A 323 -8.02 2.30 -20.50
C VAL A 323 -9.54 2.42 -20.39
N ASP A 324 -10.09 3.39 -19.65
CA ASP A 324 -11.53 3.66 -19.71
C ASP A 324 -11.88 4.28 -21.07
N SER A 325 -11.24 5.39 -21.43
CA SER A 325 -11.41 5.98 -22.75
C SER A 325 -10.14 6.60 -23.33
N ALA A 326 -10.09 6.74 -24.66
CA ALA A 326 -9.00 7.43 -25.35
C ALA A 326 -9.48 8.16 -26.63
N GLU A 327 -8.84 9.30 -26.95
CA GLU A 327 -9.16 10.03 -28.20
C GLU A 327 -8.75 9.22 -29.43
N THR A 328 -7.52 8.71 -29.47
CA THR A 328 -7.06 7.86 -30.55
C THR A 328 -6.13 6.75 -30.07
N LEU A 329 -6.12 5.63 -30.80
CA LEU A 329 -5.12 4.59 -30.70
C LEU A 329 -4.42 4.44 -32.05
N THR A 330 -3.10 4.58 -32.05
CA THR A 330 -2.29 4.44 -33.26
C THR A 330 -1.19 3.41 -33.05
N VAL A 331 -1.25 2.31 -33.81
CA VAL A 331 -0.18 1.30 -33.88
C VAL A 331 0.46 1.34 -35.26
N ARG A 332 1.72 1.79 -35.34
CA ARG A 332 2.41 2.03 -36.63
C ARG A 332 3.85 1.53 -36.68
N GLY A 333 4.23 1.07 -37.87
CA GLY A 333 5.57 0.58 -38.14
C GLY A 333 5.61 -0.93 -37.93
N ASN A 334 6.53 -1.41 -37.09
CA ASN A 334 6.60 -2.78 -36.59
C ASN A 334 6.21 -2.82 -35.09
N ALA A 335 5.42 -1.85 -34.63
CA ALA A 335 4.96 -1.80 -33.26
C ALA A 335 3.81 -2.79 -33.07
N ALA A 336 3.70 -3.36 -31.87
CA ALA A 336 2.78 -4.45 -31.60
C ALA A 336 2.13 -4.32 -30.21
N VAL A 337 0.86 -4.67 -30.12
CA VAL A 337 0.23 -5.16 -28.89
C VAL A 337 -0.03 -6.64 -29.11
N ASP A 338 0.71 -7.53 -28.45
CA ASP A 338 0.64 -8.97 -28.75
C ASP A 338 -0.62 -9.62 -28.14
N GLY A 339 -1.11 -9.12 -27.00
CA GLY A 339 -2.40 -9.50 -26.41
C GLY A 339 -3.51 -8.51 -26.78
N SER A 340 -4.22 -7.95 -25.80
CA SER A 340 -5.44 -7.16 -26.02
C SER A 340 -5.25 -5.65 -25.93
N VAL A 341 -6.11 -4.91 -26.64
CA VAL A 341 -6.41 -3.52 -26.36
C VAL A 341 -7.87 -3.44 -25.94
N GLU A 342 -8.09 -2.97 -24.72
CA GLU A 342 -9.38 -2.91 -24.06
C GLU A 342 -9.71 -1.44 -23.73
N ALA A 343 -10.87 -0.97 -24.17
CA ALA A 343 -11.37 0.35 -23.83
C ALA A 343 -12.89 0.35 -23.67
N ALA A 344 -13.43 1.14 -22.76
CA ALA A 344 -14.87 1.39 -22.73
C ALA A 344 -15.27 2.20 -23.98
N ASP A 345 -14.56 3.29 -24.26
CA ASP A 345 -14.81 4.15 -25.42
C ASP A 345 -13.50 4.55 -26.13
N ILE A 346 -13.52 4.57 -27.46
CA ILE A 346 -12.36 5.02 -28.25
C ILE A 346 -12.77 5.88 -29.43
N GLY A 347 -12.03 6.96 -29.71
CA GLY A 347 -12.28 7.73 -30.92
C GLY A 347 -11.81 6.98 -32.17
N ASP A 348 -10.59 7.25 -32.62
CA ASP A 348 -10.03 6.66 -33.83
C ASP A 348 -8.96 5.58 -33.51
N VAL A 349 -9.16 4.36 -33.97
CA VAL A 349 -8.15 3.29 -33.98
C VAL A 349 -7.52 3.19 -35.37
N THR A 350 -6.19 3.33 -35.45
CA THR A 350 -5.42 3.15 -36.68
C THR A 350 -4.31 2.13 -36.49
N VAL A 351 -4.36 1.03 -37.26
CA VAL A 351 -3.25 0.08 -37.37
C VAL A 351 -2.68 0.17 -38.78
N ALA A 352 -1.39 0.50 -38.92
CA ALA A 352 -0.79 0.73 -40.23
C ALA A 352 0.64 0.23 -40.38
N GLY A 353 1.01 -0.10 -41.61
CA GLY A 353 2.35 -0.58 -41.96
C GLY A 353 2.44 -2.09 -41.73
N SER A 354 3.27 -2.50 -40.77
CA SER A 354 3.36 -3.89 -40.27
C SER A 354 2.93 -3.97 -38.80
N GLY A 355 2.15 -2.99 -38.33
CA GLY A 355 1.71 -2.92 -36.95
C GLY A 355 0.69 -4.03 -36.65
N SER A 356 0.71 -4.53 -35.41
CA SER A 356 -0.16 -5.61 -34.99
C SER A 356 -0.88 -5.34 -33.67
N ILE A 357 -2.10 -5.84 -33.56
CA ILE A 357 -2.86 -5.94 -32.30
C ILE A 357 -3.36 -7.38 -32.19
N GLY A 358 -3.22 -8.05 -31.05
CA GLY A 358 -3.78 -9.38 -30.83
C GLY A 358 -5.31 -9.32 -30.81
N GLU A 359 -5.89 -8.65 -29.81
CA GLU A 359 -7.33 -8.44 -29.70
C GLU A 359 -7.63 -6.94 -29.57
N LEU A 360 -8.64 -6.45 -30.29
CA LEU A 360 -9.19 -5.11 -30.12
C LEU A 360 -10.62 -5.22 -29.60
N ALA A 361 -10.82 -4.90 -28.33
CA ALA A 361 -12.12 -4.94 -27.66
C ALA A 361 -12.50 -3.52 -27.18
N VAL A 362 -13.62 -3.02 -27.71
CA VAL A 362 -14.21 -1.75 -27.29
C VAL A 362 -15.60 -2.04 -26.74
N GLU A 363 -15.87 -1.74 -25.48
CA GLU A 363 -17.13 -2.11 -24.84
C GLU A 363 -18.32 -1.32 -25.37
N ASN A 364 -18.15 0.00 -25.53
CA ASN A 364 -19.20 0.92 -25.95
C ASN A 364 -18.92 1.39 -27.39
N THR A 365 -18.34 2.58 -27.57
CA THR A 365 -18.32 3.26 -28.85
C THR A 365 -16.92 3.40 -29.46
N ALA A 366 -16.87 3.27 -30.79
CA ALA A 366 -15.69 3.51 -31.60
C ALA A 366 -16.04 4.45 -32.78
N SER A 367 -15.31 5.55 -32.96
CA SER A 367 -15.55 6.45 -34.11
C SER A 367 -15.06 5.82 -35.41
N ARG A 368 -13.81 5.38 -35.46
CA ARG A 368 -13.25 4.73 -36.66
C ARG A 368 -12.24 3.67 -36.30
N ILE A 369 -12.32 2.52 -36.96
CA ILE A 369 -11.27 1.50 -36.98
C ILE A 369 -10.73 1.44 -38.42
N GLU A 370 -9.47 1.86 -38.61
CA GLU A 370 -8.79 1.86 -39.90
C GLU A 370 -7.56 0.94 -39.89
N LEU A 371 -7.58 -0.10 -40.72
CA LEU A 371 -6.46 -1.03 -40.91
C LEU A 371 -5.85 -0.82 -42.31
N THR A 372 -4.54 -0.56 -42.39
CA THR A 372 -3.88 -0.26 -43.66
C THR A 372 -2.51 -0.91 -43.85
N GLY A 373 -2.20 -1.27 -45.09
CA GLY A 373 -0.90 -1.89 -45.41
C GLY A 373 -0.89 -3.36 -45.01
N GLY A 374 0.24 -3.88 -44.53
CA GLY A 374 0.35 -5.24 -44.00
C GLY A 374 0.05 -5.35 -42.51
N SER A 375 -0.83 -4.51 -41.98
CA SER A 375 -1.25 -4.54 -40.57
C SER A 375 -2.06 -5.79 -40.27
N THR A 376 -1.93 -6.31 -39.04
CA THR A 376 -2.67 -7.48 -38.59
C THR A 376 -3.43 -7.18 -37.30
N VAL A 377 -4.68 -7.60 -37.20
CA VAL A 377 -5.44 -7.62 -35.94
C VAL A 377 -5.95 -9.04 -35.73
N GLY A 378 -5.83 -9.62 -34.54
CA GLY A 378 -6.39 -10.96 -34.31
C GLY A 378 -7.91 -10.90 -34.27
N THR A 379 -8.52 -10.20 -33.32
CA THR A 379 -9.98 -10.05 -33.23
C THR A 379 -10.40 -8.58 -33.13
N VAL A 380 -11.61 -8.26 -33.58
CA VAL A 380 -12.20 -6.93 -33.40
C VAL A 380 -13.61 -7.08 -32.83
N THR A 381 -13.85 -6.46 -31.69
CA THR A 381 -15.15 -6.45 -31.00
C THR A 381 -15.50 -5.03 -30.60
N VAL A 382 -16.69 -4.55 -31.00
CA VAL A 382 -17.25 -3.26 -30.55
C VAL A 382 -18.66 -3.48 -30.00
N GLY A 383 -18.85 -3.36 -28.69
CA GLY A 383 -20.09 -3.78 -28.04
C GLY A 383 -21.31 -2.93 -28.37
N ALA A 384 -21.16 -1.64 -28.70
CA ALA A 384 -22.27 -0.76 -29.05
C ALA A 384 -22.19 -0.15 -30.46
N GLU A 385 -21.65 1.07 -30.62
CA GLU A 385 -21.71 1.81 -31.89
C GLU A 385 -20.34 1.98 -32.52
N LEU A 386 -20.21 1.64 -33.80
CA LEU A 386 -19.00 1.83 -34.60
C LEU A 386 -19.30 2.72 -35.81
N GLU A 387 -18.80 3.95 -35.91
CA GLU A 387 -19.16 4.74 -37.11
C GLU A 387 -18.54 4.14 -38.38
N THR A 388 -17.25 3.82 -38.35
CA THR A 388 -16.55 3.32 -39.55
C THR A 388 -15.60 2.17 -39.24
N PHE A 389 -15.80 1.03 -39.88
CA PHE A 389 -14.79 -0.02 -40.04
C PHE A 389 -14.23 -0.02 -41.47
N GLU A 390 -12.92 0.18 -41.63
CA GLU A 390 -12.24 0.11 -42.91
C GLU A 390 -10.94 -0.68 -42.85
N ALA A 391 -10.81 -1.72 -43.67
CA ALA A 391 -9.55 -2.42 -43.89
C ALA A 391 -9.14 -2.36 -45.36
N ARG A 392 -7.87 -1.99 -45.62
CA ARG A 392 -7.32 -1.85 -46.98
C ARG A 392 -5.84 -2.19 -47.12
N GLY A 393 -5.43 -2.48 -48.35
CA GLY A 393 -4.01 -2.50 -48.73
C GLY A 393 -3.22 -3.72 -48.24
N GLY A 394 -3.89 -4.86 -48.05
CA GLY A 394 -3.30 -6.10 -47.52
C GLY A 394 -3.51 -6.31 -46.02
N ALA A 395 -4.30 -5.46 -45.37
CA ALA A 395 -4.56 -5.57 -43.94
C ALA A 395 -5.35 -6.84 -43.63
N THR A 396 -5.00 -7.52 -42.54
CA THR A 396 -5.62 -8.79 -42.16
C THR A 396 -6.27 -8.66 -40.80
N VAL A 397 -7.50 -9.16 -40.66
CA VAL A 397 -8.06 -9.56 -39.37
C VAL A 397 -8.06 -11.08 -39.32
N ASP A 398 -7.35 -11.72 -38.40
CA ASP A 398 -7.17 -13.19 -38.42
C ASP A 398 -8.40 -13.93 -37.90
N GLY A 399 -9.15 -13.32 -36.98
CA GLY A 399 -10.33 -13.85 -36.31
C GLY A 399 -11.60 -13.08 -36.64
N PRO A 400 -12.64 -13.17 -35.79
CA PRO A 400 -13.92 -12.52 -36.04
C PRO A 400 -13.86 -11.00 -35.90
N VAL A 401 -14.76 -10.34 -36.63
CA VAL A 401 -15.12 -8.92 -36.47
C VAL A 401 -16.57 -8.87 -36.04
N SER A 402 -16.82 -8.30 -34.85
CA SER A 402 -18.18 -8.16 -34.30
C SER A 402 -18.47 -6.73 -33.88
N PHE A 403 -19.68 -6.25 -34.17
CA PHE A 403 -20.18 -4.96 -33.72
C PHE A 403 -21.70 -4.99 -33.55
N ALA A 404 -22.29 -4.26 -32.60
CA ALA A 404 -23.75 -4.17 -32.57
C ALA A 404 -24.27 -3.33 -33.76
N THR A 405 -23.85 -2.06 -33.87
CA THR A 405 -24.23 -1.23 -35.02
C THR A 405 -23.04 -0.56 -35.67
N ALA A 406 -23.04 -0.47 -37.00
CA ALA A 406 -22.04 0.29 -37.74
C ALA A 406 -22.64 1.24 -38.79
N ALA A 407 -22.03 2.40 -39.03
CA ALA A 407 -22.47 3.25 -40.14
C ALA A 407 -21.85 2.78 -41.46
N THR A 408 -20.55 2.53 -41.47
CA THR A 408 -19.80 2.09 -42.65
C THR A 408 -18.94 0.88 -42.34
N VAL A 409 -19.01 -0.15 -43.18
CA VAL A 409 -18.13 -1.32 -43.16
C VAL A 409 -17.55 -1.52 -44.55
N ARG A 410 -16.22 -1.46 -44.70
CA ARG A 410 -15.55 -1.55 -46.00
C ARG A 410 -14.28 -2.41 -45.96
N LEU A 411 -14.22 -3.39 -46.87
CA LEU A 411 -13.00 -4.16 -47.17
C LEU A 411 -12.53 -3.87 -48.60
N ALA A 412 -11.28 -3.46 -48.76
CA ALA A 412 -10.73 -3.11 -50.07
C ALA A 412 -9.25 -3.49 -50.21
N GLY A 413 -8.73 -3.41 -51.45
CA GLY A 413 -7.27 -3.45 -51.69
C GLY A 413 -6.56 -4.70 -51.19
N GLY A 414 -7.24 -5.85 -51.17
CA GLY A 414 -6.66 -7.12 -50.72
C GLY A 414 -6.69 -7.34 -49.20
N ALA A 415 -7.45 -6.53 -48.45
CA ALA A 415 -7.70 -6.81 -47.05
C ALA A 415 -8.55 -8.08 -46.88
N THR A 416 -8.34 -8.82 -45.78
CA THR A 416 -9.01 -10.09 -45.49
C THR A 416 -9.46 -10.17 -44.03
N VAL A 417 -10.56 -10.88 -43.80
CA VAL A 417 -11.06 -11.28 -42.47
C VAL A 417 -11.10 -12.81 -42.44
N GLY A 418 -10.34 -13.42 -41.53
CA GLY A 418 -10.23 -14.88 -41.39
C GLY A 418 -11.41 -15.51 -40.63
N GLY A 419 -12.07 -14.75 -39.76
CA GLY A 419 -13.25 -15.20 -39.02
C GLY A 419 -14.58 -14.70 -39.59
N ASP A 420 -15.62 -14.79 -38.76
CA ASP A 420 -16.96 -14.29 -39.08
C ASP A 420 -17.00 -12.76 -39.03
N LEU A 421 -17.84 -12.17 -39.87
CA LEU A 421 -18.20 -10.75 -39.82
C LEU A 421 -19.65 -10.64 -39.33
N VAL A 422 -19.82 -10.25 -38.08
CA VAL A 422 -21.11 -10.28 -37.38
C VAL A 422 -21.52 -8.87 -36.95
N GLY A 423 -22.78 -8.51 -37.18
CA GLY A 423 -23.35 -7.35 -36.50
C GLY A 423 -24.85 -7.22 -36.63
N ASP A 424 -25.47 -6.40 -35.77
CA ASP A 424 -26.92 -6.24 -35.77
C ASP A 424 -27.37 -5.35 -36.93
N ALA A 425 -26.67 -4.25 -37.21
CA ALA A 425 -27.02 -3.35 -38.30
C ALA A 425 -25.85 -2.60 -38.94
N VAL A 426 -25.95 -2.36 -40.26
CA VAL A 426 -25.15 -1.40 -41.01
C VAL A 426 -26.06 -0.34 -41.62
N THR A 427 -25.83 0.94 -41.28
CA THR A 427 -26.83 1.99 -41.55
C THR A 427 -26.58 2.83 -42.80
N GLN A 428 -25.33 2.92 -43.30
CA GLN A 428 -24.99 3.76 -44.45
C GLN A 428 -24.33 2.99 -45.60
N THR A 429 -23.16 2.39 -45.37
CA THR A 429 -22.36 1.75 -46.43
C THR A 429 -21.89 0.37 -46.01
N PHE A 430 -22.24 -0.65 -46.80
CA PHE A 430 -21.69 -2.00 -46.68
C PHE A 430 -20.97 -2.36 -47.99
N ALA A 431 -19.65 -2.46 -47.94
CA ALA A 431 -18.80 -2.72 -49.10
C ALA A 431 -17.78 -3.82 -48.77
N VAL A 432 -18.30 -5.04 -48.58
CA VAL A 432 -17.54 -6.22 -48.16
C VAL A 432 -17.72 -7.30 -49.22
N PRO A 433 -16.74 -7.53 -50.10
CA PRO A 433 -16.80 -8.65 -51.05
C PRO A 433 -16.62 -9.98 -50.30
N ASP A 434 -17.54 -10.94 -50.48
CA ASP A 434 -17.51 -12.25 -49.78
C ASP A 434 -16.16 -12.96 -49.85
N ARG A 435 -15.46 -12.86 -50.99
CA ARG A 435 -14.13 -13.48 -51.18
C ARG A 435 -13.03 -12.94 -50.25
N LEU A 436 -13.30 -11.87 -49.52
CA LEU A 436 -12.38 -11.25 -48.56
C LEU A 436 -12.71 -11.65 -47.12
N VAL A 437 -13.76 -12.44 -46.90
CA VAL A 437 -14.14 -13.00 -45.59
C VAL A 437 -14.08 -14.53 -45.72
N GLU A 438 -13.28 -15.19 -44.89
CA GLU A 438 -13.18 -16.65 -44.89
C GLU A 438 -14.32 -17.31 -44.10
N GLY A 439 -14.81 -16.63 -43.05
CA GLY A 439 -15.99 -17.04 -42.26
C GLY A 439 -17.32 -16.58 -42.86
N ASP A 440 -18.36 -16.61 -42.02
CA ASP A 440 -19.72 -16.21 -42.41
C ASP A 440 -19.92 -14.69 -42.24
N ILE A 441 -20.68 -14.09 -43.15
CA ILE A 441 -21.17 -12.71 -43.03
C ILE A 441 -22.59 -12.76 -42.48
N SER A 442 -22.79 -12.30 -41.24
CA SER A 442 -24.09 -12.27 -40.56
C SER A 442 -24.42 -10.85 -40.09
N ILE A 443 -25.02 -10.06 -40.97
CA ILE A 443 -25.52 -8.72 -40.66
C ILE A 443 -27.05 -8.73 -40.58
N GLY A 444 -27.62 -8.31 -39.45
CA GLY A 444 -29.07 -8.30 -39.24
C GLY A 444 -29.81 -7.35 -40.19
N ASP A 445 -29.42 -6.08 -40.20
CA ASP A 445 -29.97 -5.03 -41.06
C ASP A 445 -28.89 -4.40 -41.96
N LEU A 446 -29.16 -4.33 -43.27
CA LEU A 446 -28.24 -3.75 -44.26
C LEU A 446 -28.84 -2.49 -44.92
N PRO A 447 -28.00 -1.54 -45.40
CA PRO A 447 -28.48 -0.35 -46.07
C PRO A 447 -29.10 -0.72 -47.43
N SER A 448 -30.05 0.08 -47.90
CA SER A 448 -30.74 -0.20 -49.17
C SER A 448 -29.77 -0.20 -50.36
N GLY A 449 -29.55 -1.36 -50.96
CA GLY A 449 -28.67 -1.54 -52.12
C GLY A 449 -27.27 -2.10 -51.83
N ALA A 450 -27.04 -2.59 -50.60
CA ALA A 450 -25.90 -3.43 -50.22
C ALA A 450 -25.88 -4.77 -50.98
#